data_AF-A0A6V7Q808-F1
#
_entry.id   AF-A0A6V7Q808-F1
#
_cell.length_a   1.000
_cell.length_b   1.000
_cell.length_c   1.000
_cell.angle_alpha   90.00
_cell.angle_beta   90.00
_cell.angle_gamma   90.00
#
_symmetry.space_group_name_H-M   'P 1'
#
loop_
_entity.id
_entity.type
_entity.pdbx_description
1 polymer ?
#
loop_
_entity_poly.entity_id
_entity_poly.type
_entity_poly.pdbx_seq_one_letter_code
_entity_poly.pdbx_strand_id
1 'polypeptide(L)'
;MADDDDDAAVLSDQQRIRDLLAELEAERRARRAAEDARADSESRLHRLKAFAQDVIKKRDDALRSADDTAKKLDDAAAKLAEASARGDALESEISTASQMLASGLDKISGKISAFRAFPHDGLPKSHKYAAGLPALAFGVVKRTNEIVEELLRQVDAAAKSRDQAREQAEQRNYEIAIEVSQLEATIAGLRGENEKLTGSLADRDAKISDMAGEIAELRRLGEDCDGKLKSLEAKSALQRTVLVDHLYYISKVYEQINDIVGIVDSNEPESRDPPDLLFVRKEIETSDDLKTSSEGMISVYELSKAAAEKVRERIEAMNGEAVSLNEKVVSLLEEKQHISTLLRGSLSSDPNKVLHFADDEGFKEDEVYTLAGALENTVKESQLKIIELQHLAEALRAESSAFKARLDAQAKEISQQKQRIKELEEKERVANENVEGLMTDIAAAEEEITRWKVAAEQEAAAGGAVEQELQTQISALRKELEDTRQAMVELENKLKFKEETAAAAMAARDAAEKSLRLADLRATRLRERLEELTRQLEEYDSRGETTNRNSHRYICWPWQWLGLNSVRYQQADIQENSNEMELSEPLI
;
A
#
# COMPACT_ATOMS: atom_id res chain seq x y z
N MET A 1 77.83 5.30 -9.53
CA MET A 1 77.28 4.25 -10.40
C MET A 1 76.87 2.99 -9.66
N ALA A 2 77.39 2.69 -8.45
CA ALA A 2 76.77 1.69 -7.58
C ALA A 2 75.85 2.37 -6.53
N ASP A 3 76.26 3.53 -6.01
CA ASP A 3 75.50 4.26 -4.99
C ASP A 3 74.20 4.91 -5.52
N ASP A 4 74.13 5.25 -6.81
CA ASP A 4 72.98 5.95 -7.41
C ASP A 4 71.72 5.07 -7.52
N ASP A 5 71.87 3.74 -7.62
CA ASP A 5 70.74 2.80 -7.71
C ASP A 5 70.11 2.53 -6.33
N ASP A 6 70.91 2.54 -5.25
CA ASP A 6 70.41 2.41 -3.87
C ASP A 6 69.60 3.65 -3.46
N ASP A 7 70.06 4.86 -3.81
CA ASP A 7 69.31 6.10 -3.56
C ASP A 7 67.96 6.13 -4.31
N ALA A 8 67.91 5.59 -5.54
CA ALA A 8 66.67 5.48 -6.31
C ALA A 8 65.67 4.49 -5.67
N ALA A 9 66.16 3.36 -5.16
CA ALA A 9 65.34 2.39 -4.43
C ALA A 9 64.78 2.99 -3.12
N VAL A 10 65.63 3.66 -2.34
CA VAL A 10 65.23 4.34 -1.09
C VAL A 10 64.18 5.43 -1.34
N LEU A 11 64.29 6.20 -2.43
CA LEU A 11 63.28 7.20 -2.79
C LEU A 11 61.94 6.56 -3.20
N SER A 12 61.96 5.41 -3.88
CA SER A 12 60.75 4.65 -4.24
C SER A 12 60.02 4.14 -2.98
N ASP A 13 60.75 3.54 -2.05
CA ASP A 13 60.19 3.05 -0.79
C ASP A 13 59.68 4.18 0.10
N GLN A 14 60.39 5.33 0.15
CA GLN A 14 59.88 6.52 0.83
C GLN A 14 58.57 7.04 0.24
N GLN A 15 58.41 7.01 -1.09
CA GLN A 15 57.15 7.43 -1.72
C GLN A 15 56.02 6.45 -1.38
N ARG A 16 56.30 5.13 -1.47
CA ARG A 16 55.33 4.09 -1.10
C ARG A 16 54.87 4.18 0.36
N ILE A 17 55.77 4.56 1.28
CA ILE A 17 55.41 4.81 2.69
C ILE A 17 54.50 6.04 2.82
N ARG A 18 54.72 7.12 2.06
CA ARG A 18 53.83 8.30 2.07
C ARG A 18 52.43 7.95 1.55
N ASP A 19 52.36 7.18 0.47
CA ASP A 19 51.09 6.78 -0.15
C ASP A 19 50.28 5.89 0.83
N LEU A 20 50.92 4.90 1.47
CA LEU A 20 50.30 4.07 2.52
C LEU A 20 49.86 4.87 3.76
N LEU A 21 50.59 5.92 4.14
CA LEU A 21 50.15 6.82 5.22
C LEU A 21 48.93 7.64 4.81
N ALA A 22 48.85 8.11 3.57
CA ALA A 22 47.69 8.83 3.03
C ALA A 22 46.45 7.93 2.93
N GLU A 23 46.62 6.67 2.53
CA GLU A 23 45.56 5.64 2.54
C GLU A 23 45.08 5.36 3.96
N LEU A 24 45.98 5.15 4.92
CA LEU A 24 45.63 4.93 6.34
C LEU A 24 44.90 6.14 6.95
N GLU A 25 45.28 7.36 6.58
CA GLU A 25 44.55 8.57 6.98
C GLU A 25 43.18 8.70 6.31
N ALA A 26 43.04 8.25 5.06
CA ALA A 26 41.74 8.19 4.38
C ALA A 26 40.82 7.15 5.03
N GLU A 27 41.32 5.96 5.33
CA GLU A 27 40.59 4.90 6.03
C GLU A 27 40.17 5.33 7.44
N ARG A 28 41.04 6.03 8.18
CA ARG A 28 40.71 6.63 9.49
C ARG A 28 39.64 7.72 9.38
N ARG A 29 39.66 8.54 8.33
CA ARG A 29 38.59 9.53 8.06
C ARG A 29 37.27 8.84 7.71
N ALA A 30 37.31 7.79 6.89
CA ALA A 30 36.13 7.00 6.55
C ALA A 30 35.51 6.29 7.77
N ARG A 31 36.33 5.67 8.65
CA ARG A 31 35.84 5.10 9.91
C ARG A 31 35.15 6.12 10.80
N ARG A 32 35.75 7.30 11.01
CA ARG A 32 35.14 8.37 11.81
C ARG A 32 33.81 8.82 11.22
N ALA A 33 33.73 9.04 9.90
CA ALA A 33 32.48 9.41 9.24
C ALA A 33 31.39 8.33 9.38
N ALA A 34 31.76 7.03 9.37
CA ALA A 34 30.84 5.94 9.61
C ALA A 34 30.40 5.83 11.09
N GLU A 35 31.32 6.07 12.04
CA GLU A 35 31.04 6.13 13.48
C GLU A 35 30.10 7.31 13.81
N ASP A 36 30.35 8.50 13.25
CA ASP A 36 29.50 9.68 13.39
C ASP A 36 28.09 9.44 12.78
N ALA A 37 28.02 8.90 11.56
CA ALA A 37 26.75 8.56 10.91
C ALA A 37 25.95 7.51 11.69
N ARG A 38 26.63 6.55 12.32
CA ARG A 38 26.03 5.57 13.24
C ARG A 38 25.54 6.23 14.53
N ALA A 39 26.32 7.11 15.15
CA ALA A 39 25.88 7.85 16.34
C ALA A 39 24.63 8.70 16.05
N ASP A 40 24.54 9.30 14.86
CA ASP A 40 23.36 10.03 14.40
C ASP A 40 22.15 9.13 14.09
N SER A 41 22.36 7.88 13.63
CA SER A 41 21.26 6.91 13.46
C SER A 41 20.76 6.39 14.81
N GLU A 42 21.66 6.08 15.75
CA GLU A 42 21.34 5.71 17.12
C GLU A 42 20.62 6.86 17.85
N SER A 43 21.05 8.11 17.68
CA SER A 43 20.36 9.30 18.23
C SER A 43 18.93 9.44 17.69
N ARG A 44 18.73 9.21 16.38
CA ARG A 44 17.39 9.22 15.75
C ARG A 44 16.51 8.09 16.27
N LEU A 45 17.03 6.87 16.43
CA LEU A 45 16.31 5.75 17.04
C LEU A 45 15.89 6.03 18.48
N HIS A 46 16.75 6.63 19.30
CA HIS A 46 16.41 7.02 20.67
C HIS A 46 15.28 8.07 20.72
N ARG A 47 15.31 9.06 19.81
CA ARG A 47 14.22 10.05 19.69
C ARG A 47 12.91 9.40 19.23
N LEU A 48 12.95 8.49 18.26
CA LEU A 48 11.78 7.76 17.79
C LEU A 48 11.19 6.88 18.90
N LYS A 49 12.03 6.20 19.68
CA LYS A 49 11.62 5.39 20.84
C LYS A 49 10.98 6.23 21.94
N ALA A 50 11.53 7.41 22.23
CA ALA A 50 10.95 8.35 23.19
C ALA A 50 9.58 8.87 22.69
N PHE A 51 9.48 9.25 21.42
CA PHE A 51 8.22 9.66 20.80
C PHE A 51 7.15 8.56 20.85
N ALA A 52 7.51 7.32 20.50
CA ALA A 52 6.60 6.18 20.59
C ALA A 52 6.12 5.91 22.03
N GLN A 53 7.02 6.03 23.02
CA GLN A 53 6.65 5.91 24.44
C GLN A 53 5.71 7.02 24.90
N ASP A 54 5.89 8.26 24.45
CA ASP A 54 5.00 9.37 24.80
C ASP A 54 3.64 9.30 24.08
N VAL A 55 3.58 8.76 22.86
CA VAL A 55 2.32 8.43 22.18
C VAL A 55 1.56 7.34 22.93
N ILE A 56 2.25 6.28 23.38
CA ILE A 56 1.65 5.22 24.21
C ILE A 56 1.10 5.79 25.52
N LYS A 57 1.88 6.61 26.26
CA LYS A 57 1.39 7.27 27.48
C LYS A 57 0.15 8.12 27.22
N LYS A 58 0.15 8.96 26.17
CA LYS A 58 -1.01 9.79 25.81
C LYS A 58 -2.26 8.96 25.52
N ARG A 59 -2.12 7.81 24.84
CA ARG A 59 -3.22 6.86 24.63
C ARG A 59 -3.72 6.28 25.96
N ASP A 60 -2.81 5.84 26.83
CA ASP A 60 -3.16 5.20 28.10
C ASP A 60 -3.78 6.20 29.11
N ASP A 61 -3.39 7.47 29.04
CA ASP A 61 -4.00 8.56 29.82
C ASP A 61 -5.37 8.97 29.24
N ALA A 62 -5.53 8.97 27.91
CA ALA A 62 -6.83 9.18 27.26
C ALA A 62 -7.82 8.05 27.58
N LEU A 63 -7.36 6.78 27.59
CA LEU A 63 -8.16 5.62 28.02
C LEU A 63 -8.62 5.75 29.47
N ARG A 64 -7.72 6.15 30.38
CA ARG A 64 -8.09 6.38 31.80
C ARG A 64 -9.09 7.52 31.97
N SER A 65 -8.94 8.60 31.20
CA SER A 65 -9.92 9.69 31.16
C SER A 65 -11.29 9.23 30.63
N ALA A 66 -11.31 8.38 29.59
CA ALA A 66 -12.54 7.77 29.07
C ALA A 66 -13.22 6.89 30.13
N ASP A 67 -12.48 6.00 30.80
CA ASP A 67 -13.01 5.17 31.90
C ASP A 67 -13.57 6.01 33.06
N ASP A 68 -12.96 7.14 33.40
CA ASP A 68 -13.46 8.02 34.46
C ASP A 68 -14.66 8.87 34.02
N THR A 69 -14.80 9.19 32.73
CA THR A 69 -16.04 9.80 32.19
C THR A 69 -17.18 8.78 32.08
N ALA A 70 -16.90 7.52 31.74
CA ALA A 70 -17.87 6.43 31.78
C ALA A 70 -18.43 6.22 33.19
N LYS A 71 -17.57 6.10 34.21
CA LYS A 71 -18.01 6.02 35.63
C LYS A 71 -18.87 7.21 36.05
N LYS A 72 -18.51 8.44 35.65
CA LYS A 72 -19.32 9.65 35.93
C LYS A 72 -20.69 9.61 35.24
N LEU A 73 -20.78 8.97 34.07
CA LEU A 73 -22.03 8.75 33.34
C LEU A 73 -22.91 7.71 34.04
N ASP A 74 -22.34 6.59 34.49
CA ASP A 74 -23.03 5.57 35.27
C ASP A 74 -23.56 6.13 36.61
N ASP A 75 -22.73 6.89 37.33
CA ASP A 75 -23.12 7.61 38.55
C ASP A 75 -24.26 8.63 38.30
N ALA A 76 -24.26 9.28 37.14
CA ALA A 76 -25.32 10.21 36.74
C ALA A 76 -26.62 9.47 36.37
N ALA A 77 -26.52 8.35 35.66
CA ALA A 77 -27.66 7.48 35.35
C ALA A 77 -28.29 6.90 36.62
N ALA A 78 -27.48 6.45 37.58
CA ALA A 78 -27.95 5.97 38.89
C ALA A 78 -28.70 7.08 39.66
N LYS A 79 -28.17 8.31 39.68
CA LYS A 79 -28.85 9.48 40.28
C LYS A 79 -30.15 9.85 39.57
N LEU A 80 -30.19 9.72 38.23
CA LEU A 80 -31.40 9.95 37.45
C LEU A 80 -32.49 8.91 37.79
N ALA A 81 -32.13 7.63 37.88
CA ALA A 81 -33.04 6.56 38.27
C ALA A 81 -33.57 6.75 39.70
N GLU A 82 -32.71 7.15 40.64
CA GLU A 82 -33.11 7.45 42.02
C GLU A 82 -34.02 8.70 42.10
N ALA A 83 -33.79 9.71 41.25
CA ALA A 83 -34.66 10.87 41.13
C ALA A 83 -36.02 10.52 40.52
N SER A 84 -36.07 9.64 39.52
CA SER A 84 -37.32 9.12 38.95
C SER A 84 -38.14 8.39 40.01
N ALA A 85 -37.52 7.47 40.76
CA ALA A 85 -38.19 6.72 41.82
C ALA A 85 -38.74 7.64 42.94
N ARG A 86 -38.05 8.76 43.26
CA ARG A 86 -38.58 9.80 44.16
C ARG A 86 -39.77 10.55 43.54
N GLY A 87 -39.76 10.79 42.23
CA GLY A 87 -40.87 11.36 41.49
C GLY A 87 -42.11 10.47 41.55
N ASP A 88 -41.96 9.19 41.22
CA ASP A 88 -43.03 8.19 41.28
C ASP A 88 -43.63 8.06 42.69
N ALA A 89 -42.76 8.08 43.72
CA ALA A 89 -43.18 8.09 45.12
C ALA A 89 -44.00 9.36 45.46
N LEU A 90 -43.52 10.55 45.10
CA LEU A 90 -44.24 11.81 45.31
C LEU A 90 -45.57 11.86 44.56
N GLU A 91 -45.64 11.35 43.32
CA GLU A 91 -46.89 11.29 42.56
C GLU A 91 -47.89 10.32 43.21
N SER A 92 -47.42 9.20 43.77
CA SER A 92 -48.25 8.30 44.57
C SER A 92 -48.76 8.96 45.87
N GLU A 93 -47.93 9.75 46.55
CA GLU A 93 -48.31 10.51 47.75
C GLU A 93 -49.33 11.62 47.41
N ILE A 94 -49.15 12.35 46.31
CA ILE A 94 -50.06 13.39 45.81
C ILE A 94 -51.41 12.77 45.41
N SER A 95 -51.40 11.62 44.75
CA SER A 95 -52.62 10.86 44.42
C SER A 95 -53.37 10.42 45.69
N THR A 96 -52.64 9.86 46.66
CA THR A 96 -53.22 9.44 47.96
C THR A 96 -53.78 10.63 48.74
N ALA A 97 -53.06 11.75 48.80
CA ALA A 97 -53.50 12.98 49.45
C ALA A 97 -54.72 13.59 48.75
N SER A 98 -54.77 13.57 47.42
CA SER A 98 -55.93 14.01 46.63
C SER A 98 -57.16 13.15 46.90
N GLN A 99 -57.00 11.81 46.99
CA GLN A 99 -58.08 10.90 47.34
C GLN A 99 -58.57 11.13 48.78
N MET A 100 -57.66 11.40 49.72
CA MET A 100 -58.02 11.78 51.09
C MET A 100 -58.79 13.11 51.13
N LEU A 101 -58.34 14.14 50.40
CA LEU A 101 -59.00 15.44 50.29
C LEU A 101 -60.39 15.33 49.65
N ALA A 102 -60.54 14.55 48.56
CA ALA A 102 -61.83 14.27 47.96
C ALA A 102 -62.79 13.61 48.96
N SER A 103 -62.34 12.56 49.67
CA SER A 103 -63.15 11.92 50.72
C SER A 103 -63.49 12.86 51.89
N GLY A 104 -62.62 13.83 52.18
CA GLY A 104 -62.83 14.87 53.17
C GLY A 104 -63.89 15.88 52.73
N LEU A 105 -63.80 16.34 51.48
CA LEU A 105 -64.79 17.19 50.81
C LEU A 105 -66.16 16.52 50.76
N ASP A 106 -66.25 15.23 50.43
CA ASP A 106 -67.52 14.49 50.43
C ASP A 106 -68.13 14.38 51.84
N LYS A 107 -67.30 14.10 52.86
CA LYS A 107 -67.76 14.07 54.27
C LYS A 107 -68.21 15.45 54.76
N ILE A 108 -67.56 16.53 54.32
CA ILE A 108 -67.94 17.92 54.63
C ILE A 108 -69.22 18.29 53.86
N SER A 109 -69.30 17.96 52.58
CA SER A 109 -70.46 18.19 51.70
C SER A 109 -71.70 17.45 52.20
N GLY A 110 -71.57 16.20 52.66
CA GLY A 110 -72.64 15.46 53.31
C GLY A 110 -73.12 16.11 54.60
N LYS A 111 -72.20 16.63 55.44
CA LYS A 111 -72.55 17.39 56.64
C LYS A 111 -73.22 18.74 56.31
N ILE A 112 -72.74 19.47 55.32
CA ILE A 112 -73.35 20.73 54.83
C ILE A 112 -74.73 20.46 54.22
N SER A 113 -74.90 19.33 53.53
CA SER A 113 -76.20 18.91 53.00
C SER A 113 -77.21 18.59 54.12
N ALA A 114 -76.76 18.03 55.25
CA ALA A 114 -77.59 17.88 56.44
C ALA A 114 -77.99 19.23 57.09
N PHE A 115 -77.24 20.30 56.84
CA PHE A 115 -77.60 21.68 57.21
C PHE A 115 -78.49 22.40 56.19
N ARG A 116 -78.87 21.78 55.05
CA ARG A 116 -79.66 22.46 54.01
C ARG A 116 -81.15 22.63 54.38
N ALA A 117 -81.59 22.13 55.54
CA ALA A 117 -82.92 22.34 56.10
C ALA A 117 -82.95 23.50 57.11
N PHE A 118 -82.71 24.73 56.66
CA PHE A 118 -83.01 25.94 57.44
C PHE A 118 -84.34 26.55 56.97
N PRO A 119 -85.27 26.87 57.90
CA PRO A 119 -86.47 27.66 57.57
C PRO A 119 -86.09 29.09 57.15
N HIS A 120 -87.06 29.78 56.55
CA HIS A 120 -86.89 31.06 55.82
C HIS A 120 -86.59 32.31 56.68
N ASP A 121 -86.04 32.17 57.89
CA ASP A 121 -85.71 33.29 58.78
C ASP A 121 -84.23 33.29 59.19
N GLY A 122 -83.69 34.46 59.51
CA GLY A 122 -82.25 34.78 59.40
C GLY A 122 -81.28 34.03 60.32
N LEU A 123 -79.98 34.15 60.01
CA LEU A 123 -78.89 33.51 60.78
C LEU A 123 -79.04 33.74 62.31
N PRO A 124 -78.84 32.71 63.14
CA PRO A 124 -79.04 32.82 64.58
C PRO A 124 -77.97 33.71 65.23
N LYS A 125 -78.34 34.95 65.57
CA LYS A 125 -77.51 35.90 66.33
C LYS A 125 -77.40 35.51 67.81
N SER A 126 -76.80 34.35 68.08
CA SER A 126 -76.51 33.89 69.44
C SER A 126 -75.50 34.81 70.13
N HIS A 127 -75.99 35.61 71.09
CA HIS A 127 -75.14 36.44 71.95
C HIS A 127 -74.25 35.61 72.91
N LYS A 128 -74.43 34.28 72.97
CA LYS A 128 -73.59 33.37 73.77
C LYS A 128 -72.26 33.00 73.12
N TYR A 129 -72.05 33.29 71.82
CA TYR A 129 -70.78 33.04 71.13
C TYR A 129 -69.98 34.31 70.79
N ALA A 130 -70.50 35.50 71.12
CA ALA A 130 -69.81 36.77 70.90
C ALA A 130 -68.45 36.85 71.64
N ALA A 131 -68.32 36.20 72.79
CA ALA A 131 -67.06 36.08 73.54
C ALA A 131 -66.04 35.12 72.90
N GLY A 132 -66.47 34.23 71.99
CA GLY A 132 -65.61 33.26 71.30
C GLY A 132 -65.06 33.76 69.96
N LEU A 133 -65.71 34.73 69.32
CA LEU A 133 -65.26 35.32 68.05
C LEU A 133 -63.84 35.89 68.11
N PRO A 134 -63.42 36.64 69.16
CA PRO A 134 -62.05 37.15 69.26
C PRO A 134 -61.00 36.04 69.34
N ALA A 135 -61.30 34.95 70.05
CA ALA A 135 -60.40 33.79 70.15
C ALA A 135 -60.30 33.03 68.82
N LEU A 136 -61.41 32.90 68.08
CA LEU A 136 -61.41 32.36 66.72
C LEU A 136 -60.63 33.25 65.74
N ALA A 137 -60.82 34.57 65.79
CA ALA A 137 -60.07 35.52 64.97
C ALA A 137 -58.56 35.44 65.26
N PHE A 138 -58.17 35.43 66.54
CA PHE A 138 -56.77 35.25 66.95
C PHE A 138 -56.19 33.90 66.49
N GLY A 139 -56.94 32.81 66.64
CA GLY A 139 -56.52 31.46 66.20
C GLY A 139 -56.52 31.26 64.67
N VAL A 140 -57.22 32.11 63.92
CA VAL A 140 -57.08 32.20 62.45
C VAL A 140 -55.83 33.02 62.12
N VAL A 141 -55.68 34.24 62.65
CA VAL A 141 -54.50 35.09 62.41
C VAL A 141 -53.20 34.39 62.77
N LYS A 142 -53.13 33.68 63.92
CA LYS A 142 -51.95 32.91 64.32
C LYS A 142 -51.60 31.82 63.30
N ARG A 143 -52.58 31.03 62.85
CA ARG A 143 -52.35 30.00 61.82
C ARG A 143 -52.01 30.59 60.46
N THR A 144 -52.59 31.74 60.09
CA THR A 144 -52.22 32.45 58.86
C THR A 144 -50.77 32.92 58.92
N ASN A 145 -50.31 33.46 60.07
CA ASN A 145 -48.91 33.83 60.26
C ASN A 145 -47.98 32.61 60.23
N GLU A 146 -48.33 31.52 60.92
CA GLU A 146 -47.58 30.25 60.88
C GLU A 146 -47.45 29.68 59.45
N ILE A 147 -48.52 29.78 58.65
CA ILE A 147 -48.50 29.40 57.22
C ILE A 147 -47.63 30.36 56.40
N VAL A 148 -47.70 31.66 56.64
CA VAL A 148 -46.87 32.65 55.92
C VAL A 148 -45.38 32.48 56.26
N GLU A 149 -45.04 32.22 57.53
CA GLU A 149 -43.68 31.92 57.96
C GLU A 149 -43.14 30.64 57.31
N GLU A 150 -43.94 29.57 57.24
CA GLU A 150 -43.55 28.33 56.55
C GLU A 150 -43.44 28.51 55.02
N LEU A 151 -44.34 29.29 54.39
CA LEU A 151 -44.23 29.63 52.96
C LEU A 151 -42.98 30.47 52.67
N LEU A 152 -42.64 31.45 53.51
CA LEU A 152 -41.40 32.21 53.42
C LEU A 152 -40.18 31.29 53.57
N ARG A 153 -40.20 30.38 54.54
CA ARG A 153 -39.13 29.38 54.74
C ARG A 153 -38.95 28.47 53.51
N GLN A 154 -40.04 28.09 52.85
CA GLN A 154 -40.01 27.30 51.60
C GLN A 154 -39.49 28.12 50.42
N VAL A 155 -39.87 29.39 50.28
CA VAL A 155 -39.34 30.31 49.26
C VAL A 155 -37.84 30.53 49.45
N ASP A 156 -37.37 30.74 50.68
CA ASP A 156 -35.95 30.89 51.00
C ASP A 156 -35.15 29.61 50.73
N ALA A 157 -35.73 28.44 51.02
CA ALA A 157 -35.11 27.14 50.72
C ALA A 157 -35.02 26.90 49.19
N ALA A 158 -36.09 27.22 48.46
CA ALA A 158 -36.12 27.13 47.00
C ALA A 158 -35.15 28.11 46.33
N ALA A 159 -35.02 29.34 46.85
CA ALA A 159 -34.04 30.32 46.39
C ALA A 159 -32.61 29.81 46.58
N LYS A 160 -32.27 29.30 47.77
CA LYS A 160 -30.94 28.71 48.06
C LYS A 160 -30.63 27.52 47.15
N SER A 161 -31.60 26.61 46.94
CA SER A 161 -31.44 25.47 46.03
C SER A 161 -31.21 25.91 44.57
N ARG A 162 -31.98 26.89 44.08
CA ARG A 162 -31.80 27.47 42.74
C ARG A 162 -30.43 28.12 42.59
N ASP A 163 -29.98 28.87 43.58
CA ASP A 163 -28.72 29.60 43.50
C ASP A 163 -27.52 28.64 43.60
N GLN A 164 -27.60 27.57 44.40
CA GLN A 164 -26.65 26.44 44.35
C GLN A 164 -26.62 25.74 42.98
N ALA A 165 -27.78 25.52 42.35
CA ALA A 165 -27.85 24.94 41.00
C ALA A 165 -27.22 25.86 39.94
N ARG A 166 -27.29 27.19 40.11
CA ARG A 166 -26.59 28.16 39.26
C ARG A 166 -25.08 28.11 39.47
N GLU A 167 -24.60 28.10 40.72
CA GLU A 167 -23.17 27.98 41.03
C GLU A 167 -22.57 26.69 40.43
N GLN A 168 -23.29 25.57 40.52
CA GLN A 168 -22.87 24.30 39.89
C GLN A 168 -22.86 24.39 38.36
N ALA A 169 -23.87 25.02 37.75
CA ALA A 169 -23.91 25.23 36.31
C ALA A 169 -22.77 26.14 35.83
N GLU A 170 -22.46 27.21 36.57
CA GLU A 170 -21.33 28.12 36.29
C GLU A 170 -19.98 27.39 36.41
N GLN A 171 -19.78 26.58 37.47
CA GLN A 171 -18.59 25.73 37.62
C GLN A 171 -18.40 24.78 36.42
N ARG A 172 -19.45 24.06 36.01
CA ARG A 172 -19.40 23.20 34.81
C ARG A 172 -19.13 23.99 33.53
N ASN A 173 -19.64 25.22 33.42
CA ASN A 173 -19.40 26.07 32.26
C ASN A 173 -17.91 26.52 32.19
N TYR A 174 -17.28 26.78 33.34
CA TYR A 174 -15.83 27.02 33.41
C TYR A 174 -15.00 25.78 33.08
N GLU A 175 -15.39 24.59 33.55
CA GLU A 175 -14.74 23.32 33.18
C GLU A 175 -14.80 23.09 31.67
N ILE A 176 -15.99 23.22 31.06
CA ILE A 176 -16.19 23.09 29.60
C ILE A 176 -15.34 24.11 28.83
N ALA A 177 -15.26 25.36 29.28
CA ALA A 177 -14.44 26.38 28.62
C ALA A 177 -12.93 26.03 28.63
N ILE A 178 -12.44 25.40 29.69
CA ILE A 178 -11.06 24.92 29.79
C ILE A 178 -10.84 23.71 28.85
N GLU A 179 -11.76 22.74 28.85
CA GLU A 179 -11.70 21.56 27.97
C GLU A 179 -11.72 21.97 26.48
N VAL A 180 -12.63 22.87 26.09
CA VAL A 180 -12.69 23.44 24.73
C VAL A 180 -11.37 24.13 24.37
N SER A 181 -10.82 24.97 25.25
CA SER A 181 -9.54 25.65 25.01
C SER A 181 -8.37 24.67 24.79
N GLN A 182 -8.34 23.54 25.51
CA GLN A 182 -7.33 22.49 25.34
C GLN A 182 -7.51 21.72 24.02
N LEU A 183 -8.75 21.42 23.63
CA LEU A 183 -9.06 20.80 22.34
C LEU A 183 -8.69 21.73 21.18
N GLU A 184 -9.02 23.02 21.26
CA GLU A 184 -8.65 24.02 20.25
C GLU A 184 -7.14 24.13 20.07
N ALA A 185 -6.37 24.18 21.17
CA ALA A 185 -4.91 24.18 21.12
C ALA A 185 -4.34 22.91 20.47
N THR A 186 -4.93 21.75 20.75
CA THR A 186 -4.54 20.46 20.17
C THR A 186 -4.84 20.41 18.66
N ILE A 187 -6.02 20.90 18.26
CA ILE A 187 -6.43 21.02 16.85
C ILE A 187 -5.50 21.98 16.10
N ALA A 188 -5.11 23.10 16.71
CA ALA A 188 -4.17 24.04 16.10
C ALA A 188 -2.78 23.41 15.88
N GLY A 189 -2.28 22.62 16.85
CA GLY A 189 -1.06 21.83 16.70
C GLY A 189 -1.13 20.84 15.53
N LEU A 190 -2.19 20.04 15.48
CA LEU A 190 -2.42 19.05 14.40
C LEU A 190 -2.59 19.70 13.02
N ARG A 191 -3.14 20.91 12.93
CA ARG A 191 -3.20 21.68 11.67
C ARG A 191 -1.81 22.10 11.22
N GLY A 192 -0.99 22.65 12.11
CA GLY A 192 0.40 23.03 11.80
C GLY A 192 1.30 21.84 11.43
N GLU A 193 1.02 20.64 11.98
CA GLU A 193 1.68 19.40 11.56
C GLU A 193 1.21 18.95 10.17
N ASN A 194 -0.09 19.01 9.87
CA ASN A 194 -0.61 18.72 8.52
C ASN A 194 -0.05 19.69 7.46
N GLU A 195 0.05 20.98 7.76
CA GLU A 195 0.64 21.97 6.85
C GLU A 195 2.12 21.65 6.54
N LYS A 196 2.91 21.28 7.55
CA LYS A 196 4.31 20.84 7.36
C LYS A 196 4.42 19.56 6.54
N LEU A 197 3.57 18.57 6.80
CA LEU A 197 3.54 17.32 6.03
C LEU A 197 3.11 17.57 4.58
N THR A 198 2.14 18.46 4.36
CA THR A 198 1.69 18.87 3.02
C THR A 198 2.80 19.56 2.24
N GLY A 199 3.55 20.48 2.87
CA GLY A 199 4.73 21.09 2.27
C GLY A 199 5.81 20.06 1.92
N SER A 200 6.14 19.16 2.85
CA SER A 200 7.12 18.09 2.59
C SER A 200 6.67 17.07 1.53
N LEU A 201 5.36 16.91 1.30
CA LEU A 201 4.84 16.11 0.18
C LEU A 201 5.03 16.84 -1.14
N ALA A 202 4.67 18.13 -1.22
CA ALA A 202 4.88 18.93 -2.43
C ALA A 202 6.36 18.98 -2.87
N ASP A 203 7.30 19.10 -1.91
CA ASP A 203 8.75 19.04 -2.18
C ASP A 203 9.19 17.67 -2.73
N ARG A 204 8.56 16.58 -2.26
CA ARG A 204 8.83 15.21 -2.76
C ARG A 204 8.23 15.00 -4.14
N ASP A 205 7.01 15.47 -4.39
CA ASP A 205 6.34 15.38 -5.68
C ASP A 205 7.10 16.16 -6.77
N ALA A 206 7.64 17.34 -6.43
CA ALA A 206 8.53 18.09 -7.31
C ALA A 206 9.79 17.27 -7.66
N LYS A 207 10.47 16.70 -6.66
CA LYS A 207 11.66 15.85 -6.90
C LYS A 207 11.33 14.58 -7.70
N ILE A 208 10.15 13.98 -7.53
CA ILE A 208 9.68 12.85 -8.33
C ILE A 208 9.48 13.28 -9.79
N SER A 209 8.93 14.47 -10.03
CA SER A 209 8.79 15.03 -11.38
C SER A 209 10.16 15.26 -12.06
N ASP A 210 11.15 15.77 -11.33
CA ASP A 210 12.50 15.97 -11.85
C ASP A 210 13.16 14.64 -12.24
N MET A 211 13.14 13.64 -11.35
CA MET A 211 13.67 12.29 -11.63
C MET A 211 12.94 11.61 -12.80
N ALA A 212 11.63 11.82 -12.93
CA ALA A 212 10.86 11.30 -14.08
C ALA A 212 11.30 11.95 -15.40
N GLY A 213 11.70 13.23 -15.38
CA GLY A 213 12.34 13.92 -16.50
C GLY A 213 13.68 13.31 -16.87
N GLU A 214 14.58 13.13 -15.91
CA GLU A 214 15.91 12.51 -16.12
C GLU A 214 15.79 11.09 -16.72
N ILE A 215 14.84 10.28 -16.21
CA ILE A 215 14.57 8.93 -16.75
C ILE A 215 14.08 8.99 -18.21
N ALA A 216 13.29 10.00 -18.58
CA ALA A 216 12.84 10.18 -19.96
C ALA A 216 13.99 10.59 -20.90
N GLU A 217 14.90 11.44 -20.45
CA GLU A 217 16.11 11.82 -21.21
C GLU A 217 17.06 10.64 -21.40
N LEU A 218 17.33 9.88 -20.33
CA LEU A 218 18.15 8.65 -20.39
C LEU A 218 17.54 7.61 -21.33
N ARG A 219 16.21 7.44 -21.33
CA ARG A 219 15.53 6.55 -22.28
C ARG A 219 15.74 6.99 -23.72
N ARG A 220 15.59 8.28 -24.01
CA ARG A 220 15.81 8.83 -25.37
C ARG A 220 17.27 8.67 -25.83
N LEU A 221 18.23 8.79 -24.93
CA LEU A 221 19.65 8.50 -25.22
C LEU A 221 19.88 7.01 -25.48
N GLY A 222 19.22 6.12 -24.72
CA GLY A 222 19.23 4.68 -24.97
C GLY A 222 18.69 4.31 -26.35
N GLU A 223 17.57 4.90 -26.77
CA GLU A 223 16.97 4.71 -28.09
C GLU A 223 17.89 5.18 -29.24
N ASP A 224 18.56 6.32 -29.09
CA ASP A 224 19.54 6.82 -30.09
C ASP A 224 20.81 5.93 -30.15
N CYS A 225 21.28 5.43 -29.01
CA CYS A 225 22.38 4.46 -28.94
C CYS A 225 22.01 3.12 -29.60
N ASP A 226 20.82 2.58 -29.34
CA ASP A 226 20.30 1.36 -29.98
C ASP A 226 20.14 1.54 -31.50
N GLY A 227 19.62 2.69 -31.96
CA GLY A 227 19.55 3.03 -33.38
C GLY A 227 20.92 3.08 -34.07
N LYS A 228 21.93 3.65 -33.39
CA LYS A 228 23.33 3.65 -33.87
C LYS A 228 23.93 2.24 -33.89
N LEU A 229 23.68 1.43 -32.87
CA LEU A 229 24.16 0.05 -32.78
C LEU A 229 23.59 -0.80 -33.93
N LYS A 230 22.28 -0.75 -34.17
CA LYS A 230 21.62 -1.41 -35.31
C LYS A 230 22.16 -0.95 -36.66
N SER A 231 22.51 0.33 -36.81
CA SER A 231 23.14 0.85 -38.03
C SER A 231 24.56 0.30 -38.24
N LEU A 232 25.35 0.16 -37.17
CA LEU A 232 26.69 -0.44 -37.22
C LEU A 232 26.63 -1.95 -37.47
N GLU A 233 25.69 -2.65 -36.84
CA GLU A 233 25.45 -4.07 -37.05
C GLU A 233 25.07 -4.37 -38.50
N ALA A 234 24.16 -3.59 -39.10
CA ALA A 234 23.80 -3.72 -40.51
C ALA A 234 24.99 -3.47 -41.45
N LYS A 235 25.88 -2.52 -41.13
CA LYS A 235 27.13 -2.28 -41.90
C LYS A 235 28.11 -3.43 -41.75
N SER A 236 28.27 -3.99 -40.55
CA SER A 236 29.11 -5.15 -40.28
C SER A 236 28.60 -6.40 -41.03
N ALA A 237 27.29 -6.61 -41.05
CA ALA A 237 26.67 -7.70 -41.81
C ALA A 237 26.95 -7.58 -43.34
N LEU A 238 26.88 -6.37 -43.90
CA LEU A 238 27.22 -6.10 -45.29
C LEU A 238 28.71 -6.34 -45.59
N GLN A 239 29.61 -5.96 -44.67
CA GLN A 239 31.04 -6.25 -44.79
C GLN A 239 31.32 -7.76 -44.74
N ARG A 240 30.63 -8.50 -43.87
CA ARG A 240 30.75 -9.97 -43.77
C ARG A 240 30.39 -10.67 -45.08
N THR A 241 29.31 -10.25 -45.75
CA THR A 241 28.95 -10.82 -47.06
C THR A 241 30.03 -10.60 -48.12
N VAL A 242 30.65 -9.41 -48.14
CA VAL A 242 31.74 -9.10 -49.07
C VAL A 242 33.02 -9.89 -48.76
N LEU A 243 33.32 -10.18 -47.49
CA LEU A 243 34.46 -11.01 -47.10
C LEU A 243 34.27 -12.48 -47.53
N VAL A 244 33.05 -13.02 -47.41
CA VAL A 244 32.72 -14.38 -47.90
C VAL A 244 32.94 -14.50 -49.40
N ASP A 245 32.50 -13.51 -50.20
CA ASP A 245 32.74 -13.50 -51.65
C ASP A 245 34.25 -13.43 -51.97
N HIS A 246 35.02 -12.59 -51.27
CA HIS A 246 36.48 -12.53 -51.46
C HIS A 246 37.18 -13.86 -51.13
N LEU A 247 36.84 -14.50 -50.01
CA LEU A 247 37.39 -15.80 -49.61
C LEU A 247 37.10 -16.89 -50.66
N TYR A 248 35.89 -16.88 -51.25
CA TYR A 248 35.54 -17.77 -52.35
C TYR A 248 36.42 -17.53 -53.60
N TYR A 249 36.63 -16.28 -54.01
CA TYR A 249 37.52 -15.98 -55.15
C TYR A 249 39.00 -16.31 -54.86
N ILE A 250 39.50 -16.06 -53.65
CA ILE A 250 40.86 -16.45 -53.22
C ILE A 250 41.03 -17.97 -53.35
N SER A 251 40.07 -18.75 -52.85
CA SER A 251 40.08 -20.22 -52.94
C SER A 251 40.12 -20.70 -54.41
N LYS A 252 39.28 -20.10 -55.27
CA LYS A 252 39.25 -20.44 -56.69
C LYS A 252 40.55 -20.11 -57.43
N VAL A 253 41.21 -18.99 -57.09
CA VAL A 253 42.52 -18.63 -57.65
C VAL A 253 43.61 -19.60 -57.16
N TYR A 254 43.54 -20.03 -55.89
CA TYR A 254 44.45 -21.03 -55.33
C TYR A 254 44.34 -22.39 -56.08
N GLU A 255 43.13 -22.87 -56.35
CA GLU A 255 42.88 -24.06 -57.18
C GLU A 255 43.50 -23.91 -58.57
N GLN A 256 43.20 -22.81 -59.27
CA GLN A 256 43.69 -22.56 -60.64
C GLN A 256 45.22 -22.49 -60.75
N ILE A 257 45.91 -21.94 -59.75
CA ILE A 257 47.37 -21.91 -59.74
C ILE A 257 47.95 -23.30 -59.49
N ASN A 258 47.33 -24.11 -58.61
CA ASN A 258 47.75 -25.50 -58.41
C ASN A 258 47.57 -26.35 -59.68
N ASP A 259 46.48 -26.15 -60.44
CA ASP A 259 46.30 -26.80 -61.74
C ASP A 259 47.42 -26.43 -62.72
N ILE A 260 47.81 -25.15 -62.79
CA ILE A 260 48.92 -24.68 -63.62
C ILE A 260 50.25 -25.33 -63.20
N VAL A 261 50.52 -25.39 -61.89
CA VAL A 261 51.71 -26.09 -61.35
C VAL A 261 51.70 -27.55 -61.78
N GLY A 262 50.59 -28.26 -61.59
CA GLY A 262 50.45 -29.68 -61.94
C GLY A 262 50.66 -29.97 -63.43
N ILE A 263 50.21 -29.09 -64.32
CA ILE A 263 50.45 -29.22 -65.78
C ILE A 263 51.95 -29.08 -66.09
N VAL A 264 52.66 -28.15 -65.43
CA VAL A 264 54.09 -27.89 -65.67
C VAL A 264 54.98 -29.00 -65.08
N ASP A 265 54.60 -29.56 -63.93
CA ASP A 265 55.33 -30.59 -63.17
C ASP A 265 55.19 -32.03 -63.74
N SER A 266 54.78 -32.19 -65.00
CA SER A 266 54.41 -33.47 -65.66
C SER A 266 55.49 -34.59 -65.69
N ASN A 267 56.61 -34.45 -64.99
CA ASN A 267 57.68 -35.44 -64.87
C ASN A 267 57.77 -36.12 -63.48
N GLU A 268 57.13 -35.62 -62.42
CA GLU A 268 57.14 -36.26 -61.07
C GLU A 268 55.75 -36.18 -60.37
N PRO A 269 54.90 -37.21 -60.49
CA PRO A 269 53.56 -37.21 -59.88
C PRO A 269 53.49 -37.67 -58.41
N GLU A 270 54.62 -37.93 -57.74
CA GLU A 270 54.67 -38.66 -56.46
C GLU A 270 55.51 -37.97 -55.35
N SER A 271 55.13 -36.77 -54.86
CA SER A 271 55.39 -36.33 -53.45
C SER A 271 54.84 -34.93 -53.09
N ARG A 272 53.67 -34.52 -53.58
CA ARG A 272 52.99 -33.32 -53.07
C ARG A 272 51.63 -33.69 -52.50
N ASP A 273 51.62 -33.98 -51.19
CA ASP A 273 50.40 -33.88 -50.41
C ASP A 273 49.83 -32.47 -50.59
N PRO A 274 48.56 -32.31 -50.99
CA PRO A 274 47.96 -31.00 -51.14
C PRO A 274 47.94 -30.31 -49.76
N PRO A 275 48.47 -29.08 -49.63
CA PRO A 275 48.32 -28.32 -48.40
C PRO A 275 46.83 -28.18 -48.07
N ASP A 276 46.49 -28.50 -46.82
CA ASP A 276 45.11 -28.69 -46.37
C ASP A 276 44.21 -27.53 -46.80
N LEU A 277 43.00 -27.83 -47.29
CA LEU A 277 42.03 -26.87 -47.87
C LEU A 277 41.37 -26.01 -46.76
N LEU A 278 42.19 -25.26 -46.03
CA LEU A 278 41.85 -24.47 -44.85
C LEU A 278 40.90 -23.29 -45.12
N PHE A 279 40.59 -22.98 -46.38
CA PHE A 279 39.61 -21.97 -46.77
C PHE A 279 38.16 -22.45 -46.74
N VAL A 280 37.91 -23.74 -46.44
CA VAL A 280 36.53 -24.27 -46.34
C VAL A 280 35.85 -23.81 -45.04
N ARG A 281 35.22 -22.65 -45.13
CA ARG A 281 33.97 -22.24 -44.46
C ARG A 281 33.68 -22.91 -43.12
N LYS A 282 34.41 -22.53 -42.07
CA LYS A 282 33.98 -22.73 -40.69
C LYS A 282 33.45 -21.41 -40.15
N GLU A 283 32.20 -21.38 -39.69
CA GLU A 283 31.53 -20.19 -39.16
C GLU A 283 32.21 -19.71 -37.86
N ILE A 284 33.20 -18.82 -37.96
CA ILE A 284 33.94 -18.30 -36.81
C ILE A 284 34.25 -16.80 -37.01
N GLU A 285 33.62 -15.99 -36.15
CA GLU A 285 33.93 -14.61 -35.73
C GLU A 285 34.60 -13.62 -36.71
N THR A 286 34.01 -12.42 -36.82
CA THR A 286 34.40 -11.35 -37.77
C THR A 286 35.82 -10.79 -37.63
N SER A 287 36.53 -11.09 -36.54
CA SER A 287 37.96 -10.77 -36.40
C SER A 287 38.82 -11.71 -37.24
N ASP A 288 38.43 -12.98 -37.35
CA ASP A 288 39.17 -14.00 -38.06
C ASP A 288 38.84 -14.00 -39.56
N ASP A 289 37.66 -13.56 -40.00
CA ASP A 289 37.30 -13.37 -41.43
C ASP A 289 38.33 -12.53 -42.21
N LEU A 290 38.80 -11.41 -41.63
CA LEU A 290 39.79 -10.51 -42.24
C LEU A 290 41.19 -11.11 -42.22
N LYS A 291 41.55 -11.80 -41.13
CA LYS A 291 42.86 -12.42 -40.93
C LYS A 291 43.04 -13.62 -41.87
N THR A 292 42.06 -14.52 -41.90
CA THR A 292 42.03 -15.67 -42.82
C THR A 292 42.04 -15.24 -44.29
N SER A 293 41.32 -14.16 -44.65
CA SER A 293 41.38 -13.58 -45.99
C SER A 293 42.77 -13.04 -46.34
N SER A 294 43.43 -12.35 -45.39
CA SER A 294 44.83 -11.91 -45.57
C SER A 294 45.79 -13.09 -45.71
N GLU A 295 45.67 -14.11 -44.87
CA GLU A 295 46.50 -15.33 -44.92
C GLU A 295 46.32 -16.07 -46.25
N GLY A 296 45.08 -16.14 -46.77
CA GLY A 296 44.78 -16.71 -48.08
C GLY A 296 45.35 -15.92 -49.26
N MET A 297 45.29 -14.59 -49.23
CA MET A 297 45.95 -13.78 -50.26
C MET A 297 47.48 -13.97 -50.25
N ILE A 298 48.09 -14.10 -49.07
CA ILE A 298 49.53 -14.39 -48.94
C ILE A 298 49.84 -15.79 -49.49
N SER A 299 49.05 -16.81 -49.16
CA SER A 299 49.22 -18.17 -49.68
C SER A 299 49.07 -18.24 -51.20
N VAL A 300 48.08 -17.56 -51.77
CA VAL A 300 47.89 -17.44 -53.23
C VAL A 300 49.08 -16.72 -53.89
N TYR A 301 49.62 -15.67 -53.26
CA TYR A 301 50.77 -14.94 -53.79
C TYR A 301 52.04 -15.80 -53.86
N GLU A 302 52.40 -16.49 -52.76
CA GLU A 302 53.58 -17.35 -52.75
C GLU A 302 53.41 -18.58 -53.67
N LEU A 303 52.20 -19.14 -53.76
CA LEU A 303 51.90 -20.22 -54.71
C LEU A 303 52.04 -19.74 -56.17
N SER A 304 51.52 -18.54 -56.50
CA SER A 304 51.63 -17.92 -57.83
C SER A 304 53.09 -17.66 -58.22
N LYS A 305 53.90 -17.18 -57.28
CA LYS A 305 55.33 -16.94 -57.44
C LYS A 305 56.09 -18.25 -57.72
N ALA A 306 55.84 -19.30 -56.94
CA ALA A 306 56.42 -20.63 -57.17
C ALA A 306 55.97 -21.25 -58.51
N ALA A 307 54.72 -21.03 -58.92
CA ALA A 307 54.22 -21.47 -60.22
C ALA A 307 54.92 -20.76 -61.39
N ALA A 308 55.10 -19.44 -61.29
CA ALA A 308 55.81 -18.65 -62.30
C ALA A 308 57.29 -19.03 -62.44
N GLU A 309 57.93 -19.44 -61.33
CA GLU A 309 59.30 -19.96 -61.33
C GLU A 309 59.38 -21.32 -62.02
N LYS A 310 58.50 -22.28 -61.69
CA LYS A 310 58.42 -23.58 -62.39
C LYS A 310 58.12 -23.45 -63.89
N VAL A 311 57.21 -22.54 -64.28
CA VAL A 311 56.94 -22.24 -65.70
C VAL A 311 58.22 -21.74 -66.39
N ARG A 312 59.01 -20.88 -65.74
CA ARG A 312 60.27 -20.38 -66.29
C ARG A 312 61.30 -21.50 -66.45
N GLU A 313 61.51 -22.31 -65.41
CA GLU A 313 62.41 -23.48 -65.45
C GLU A 313 62.06 -24.42 -66.62
N ARG A 314 60.75 -24.69 -66.83
CA ARG A 314 60.30 -25.53 -67.95
C ARG A 314 60.56 -24.90 -69.32
N ILE A 315 60.39 -23.57 -69.45
CA ILE A 315 60.70 -22.84 -70.69
C ILE A 315 62.21 -22.84 -70.96
N GLU A 316 63.03 -22.64 -69.92
CA GLU A 316 64.50 -22.67 -70.03
C GLU A 316 65.00 -24.08 -70.41
N ALA A 317 64.43 -25.13 -69.83
CA ALA A 317 64.69 -26.51 -70.22
C ALA A 317 64.32 -26.79 -71.68
N MET A 318 63.12 -26.38 -72.12
CA MET A 318 62.69 -26.51 -73.52
C MET A 318 63.58 -25.71 -74.49
N ASN A 319 64.07 -24.54 -74.09
CA ASN A 319 65.02 -23.77 -74.88
C ASN A 319 66.38 -24.47 -74.95
N GLY A 320 66.87 -25.08 -73.87
CA GLY A 320 68.08 -25.90 -73.87
C GLY A 320 67.96 -27.13 -74.78
N GLU A 321 66.83 -27.83 -74.74
CA GLU A 321 66.51 -28.92 -75.67
C GLU A 321 66.51 -28.42 -77.12
N ALA A 322 65.85 -27.30 -77.41
CA ALA A 322 65.79 -26.68 -78.73
C ALA A 322 67.17 -26.24 -79.25
N VAL A 323 68.03 -25.69 -78.38
CA VAL A 323 69.43 -25.37 -78.73
C VAL A 323 70.19 -26.65 -79.05
N SER A 324 70.08 -27.71 -78.24
CA SER A 324 70.76 -28.99 -78.52
C SER A 324 70.27 -29.66 -79.82
N LEU A 325 68.99 -29.48 -80.17
CA LEU A 325 68.42 -29.93 -81.44
C LEU A 325 68.94 -29.08 -82.61
N ASN A 326 69.06 -27.76 -82.42
CA ASN A 326 69.62 -26.87 -83.42
C ASN A 326 71.12 -27.14 -83.65
N GLU A 327 71.90 -27.41 -82.61
CA GLU A 327 73.30 -27.85 -82.70
C GLU A 327 73.42 -29.17 -83.49
N LYS A 328 72.55 -30.15 -83.23
CA LYS A 328 72.48 -31.38 -84.03
C LYS A 328 72.13 -31.10 -85.50
N VAL A 329 71.21 -30.17 -85.77
CA VAL A 329 70.88 -29.75 -87.14
C VAL A 329 72.06 -29.05 -87.82
N VAL A 330 72.79 -28.18 -87.11
CA VAL A 330 74.01 -27.53 -87.62
C VAL A 330 75.09 -28.57 -87.92
N SER A 331 75.34 -29.52 -87.01
CA SER A 331 76.28 -30.62 -87.22
C SER A 331 75.91 -31.48 -88.43
N LEU A 332 74.63 -31.83 -88.62
CA LEU A 332 74.16 -32.56 -89.81
C LEU A 332 74.28 -31.72 -91.10
N LEU A 333 74.13 -30.39 -91.02
CA LEU A 333 74.37 -29.48 -92.14
C LEU A 333 75.87 -29.37 -92.46
N GLU A 334 76.75 -29.42 -91.47
CA GLU A 334 78.20 -29.47 -91.62
C GLU A 334 78.66 -30.82 -92.20
N GLU A 335 78.11 -31.95 -91.75
CA GLU A 335 78.33 -33.27 -92.37
C GLU A 335 77.90 -33.26 -93.85
N LYS A 336 76.72 -32.71 -94.16
CA LYS A 336 76.26 -32.50 -95.54
C LYS A 336 77.21 -31.60 -96.33
N GLN A 337 77.73 -30.54 -95.74
CA GLN A 337 78.76 -29.69 -96.37
C GLN A 337 80.06 -30.46 -96.55
N HIS A 338 80.48 -31.30 -95.60
CA HIS A 338 81.70 -32.08 -95.69
C HIS A 338 81.61 -33.16 -96.76
N ILE A 339 80.45 -33.82 -96.91
CA ILE A 339 80.15 -34.70 -98.05
C ILE A 339 80.22 -33.89 -99.36
N SER A 340 79.70 -32.66 -99.37
CA SER A 340 79.79 -31.75 -100.53
C SER A 340 81.21 -31.25 -100.83
N THR A 341 82.09 -31.14 -99.83
CA THR A 341 83.50 -30.78 -100.02
C THR A 341 84.37 -32.00 -100.31
N LEU A 342 84.01 -33.21 -99.90
CA LEU A 342 84.63 -34.46 -100.35
C LEU A 342 84.33 -34.69 -101.84
N LEU A 343 83.07 -34.47 -102.27
CA LEU A 343 82.70 -34.45 -103.69
C LEU A 343 83.44 -33.37 -104.50
N ARG A 344 83.78 -32.23 -103.88
CA ARG A 344 84.56 -31.15 -104.50
C ARG A 344 86.07 -31.39 -104.44
N GLY A 345 86.55 -32.09 -103.42
CA GLY A 345 87.95 -32.43 -103.16
C GLY A 345 88.44 -33.61 -103.98
N SER A 346 87.54 -34.51 -104.40
CA SER A 346 87.81 -35.46 -105.49
C SER A 346 88.08 -34.80 -106.86
N LEU A 347 88.03 -33.46 -106.95
CA LEU A 347 88.25 -32.68 -108.17
C LEU A 347 89.35 -31.61 -108.07
N SER A 348 90.10 -31.50 -106.95
CA SER A 348 91.24 -30.55 -106.87
C SER A 348 92.27 -30.94 -105.80
N SER A 349 93.55 -31.03 -106.19
CA SER A 349 94.64 -31.54 -105.34
C SER A 349 95.80 -30.53 -105.19
N ASP A 350 96.08 -30.14 -103.94
CA ASP A 350 97.41 -29.76 -103.35
C ASP A 350 98.22 -28.53 -103.87
N PRO A 351 99.25 -28.01 -103.14
CA PRO A 351 99.48 -27.91 -101.67
C PRO A 351 100.19 -26.61 -101.15
N ASN A 352 100.50 -26.54 -99.83
CA ASN A 352 101.56 -25.76 -99.10
C ASN A 352 101.35 -24.26 -98.68
N LYS A 353 101.88 -23.68 -97.56
CA LYS A 353 102.51 -24.14 -96.26
C LYS A 353 102.91 -22.93 -95.33
N VAL A 354 103.34 -23.16 -94.06
CA VAL A 354 104.12 -22.29 -93.08
C VAL A 354 103.29 -21.25 -92.25
N LEU A 355 103.18 -21.26 -90.90
CA LEU A 355 104.12 -21.01 -89.73
C LEU A 355 104.54 -19.51 -89.57
N HIS A 356 104.80 -18.85 -88.41
CA HIS A 356 105.18 -19.25 -87.02
C HIS A 356 105.19 -18.01 -86.03
N PHE A 357 105.23 -18.24 -84.69
CA PHE A 357 105.76 -17.39 -83.56
C PHE A 357 105.12 -15.99 -83.23
N ALA A 358 104.96 -15.45 -82.00
CA ALA A 358 105.67 -15.53 -80.68
C ALA A 358 106.84 -14.50 -80.55
N ASP A 359 107.08 -13.71 -79.47
CA ASP A 359 106.51 -13.53 -78.10
C ASP A 359 106.82 -12.11 -77.52
N ASP A 360 106.53 -11.84 -76.22
CA ASP A 360 107.35 -11.06 -75.22
C ASP A 360 106.80 -9.74 -74.56
N GLU A 361 107.30 -9.44 -73.33
CA GLU A 361 106.82 -8.44 -72.35
C GLU A 361 107.54 -7.07 -72.34
N GLY A 362 107.03 -6.11 -71.55
CA GLY A 362 107.75 -4.86 -71.22
C GLY A 362 107.05 -3.92 -70.21
N PHE A 363 107.40 -4.06 -68.92
CA PHE A 363 106.98 -3.17 -67.81
C PHE A 363 107.18 -1.67 -68.11
N LYS A 364 106.24 -0.82 -67.65
CA LYS A 364 106.37 0.65 -67.71
C LYS A 364 105.91 1.33 -66.42
N GLU A 365 106.63 2.38 -66.00
CA GLU A 365 106.30 3.15 -64.78
C GLU A 365 104.93 3.85 -64.83
N ASP A 366 104.34 4.02 -66.02
CA ASP A 366 102.93 4.43 -66.20
C ASP A 366 101.93 3.48 -65.51
N GLU A 367 102.27 2.19 -65.37
CA GLU A 367 101.46 1.19 -64.67
C GLU A 367 101.36 1.49 -63.18
N VAL A 368 102.43 2.01 -62.56
CA VAL A 368 102.44 2.35 -61.13
C VAL A 368 101.57 3.59 -60.85
N TYR A 369 101.62 4.61 -61.71
CA TYR A 369 100.76 5.80 -61.59
C TYR A 369 99.29 5.49 -61.90
N THR A 370 99.01 4.61 -62.87
CA THR A 370 97.63 4.19 -63.17
C THR A 370 97.07 3.25 -62.09
N LEU A 371 97.88 2.35 -61.51
CA LEU A 371 97.51 1.55 -60.33
C LEU A 371 97.29 2.44 -59.10
N ALA A 372 98.12 3.47 -58.86
CA ALA A 372 97.92 4.40 -57.77
C ALA A 372 96.62 5.22 -57.92
N GLY A 373 96.30 5.69 -59.13
CA GLY A 373 95.04 6.37 -59.43
C GLY A 373 93.81 5.45 -59.33
N ALA A 374 93.93 4.19 -59.76
CA ALA A 374 92.90 3.17 -59.56
C ALA A 374 92.68 2.86 -58.07
N LEU A 375 93.77 2.75 -57.29
CA LEU A 375 93.71 2.56 -55.85
C LEU A 375 93.07 3.79 -55.16
N GLU A 376 93.43 5.02 -55.55
CA GLU A 376 92.80 6.23 -55.02
C GLU A 376 91.30 6.29 -55.33
N ASN A 377 90.88 5.89 -56.53
CA ASN A 377 89.47 5.84 -56.91
C ASN A 377 88.70 4.75 -56.14
N THR A 378 89.25 3.54 -56.00
CA THR A 378 88.62 2.48 -55.17
C THR A 378 88.59 2.83 -53.68
N VAL A 379 89.59 3.56 -53.18
CA VAL A 379 89.57 4.12 -51.82
C VAL A 379 88.47 5.16 -51.67
N LYS A 380 88.30 6.10 -52.62
CA LYS A 380 87.19 7.08 -52.59
C LYS A 380 85.82 6.40 -52.70
N GLU A 381 85.68 5.40 -53.56
CA GLU A 381 84.45 4.62 -53.71
C GLU A 381 84.11 3.86 -52.41
N SER A 382 85.10 3.21 -51.78
CA SER A 382 84.91 2.56 -50.48
C SER A 382 84.59 3.56 -49.36
N GLN A 383 85.18 4.76 -49.37
CA GLN A 383 84.86 5.84 -48.42
C GLN A 383 83.41 6.32 -48.58
N LEU A 384 82.94 6.52 -49.81
CA LEU A 384 81.53 6.83 -50.09
C LEU A 384 80.62 5.69 -49.60
N LYS A 385 80.99 4.43 -49.86
CA LYS A 385 80.23 3.26 -49.37
C LYS A 385 80.17 3.19 -47.84
N ILE A 386 81.26 3.53 -47.15
CA ILE A 386 81.30 3.61 -45.69
C ILE A 386 80.35 4.71 -45.18
N ILE A 387 80.32 5.90 -45.82
CA ILE A 387 79.41 6.99 -45.45
C ILE A 387 77.94 6.61 -45.69
N GLU A 388 77.63 5.97 -46.84
CA GLU A 388 76.29 5.44 -47.12
C GLU A 388 75.83 4.43 -46.05
N LEU A 389 76.69 3.48 -45.68
CA LEU A 389 76.41 2.48 -44.65
C LEU A 389 76.29 3.10 -43.26
N GLN A 390 77.04 4.16 -42.96
CA GLN A 390 76.90 4.94 -41.71
C GLN A 390 75.53 5.63 -41.64
N HIS A 391 75.12 6.35 -42.69
CA HIS A 391 73.80 6.99 -42.75
C HIS A 391 72.66 5.96 -42.66
N LEU A 392 72.76 4.80 -43.32
CA LEU A 392 71.77 3.73 -43.20
C LEU A 392 71.72 3.15 -41.77
N ALA A 393 72.88 2.95 -41.12
CA ALA A 393 72.93 2.50 -39.74
C ALA A 393 72.40 3.55 -38.74
N GLU A 394 72.54 4.84 -39.04
CA GLU A 394 71.95 5.93 -38.25
C GLU A 394 70.43 6.03 -38.45
N ALA A 395 69.94 5.89 -39.70
CA ALA A 395 68.52 5.82 -40.00
C ALA A 395 67.84 4.63 -39.29
N LEU A 396 68.42 3.43 -39.35
CA LEU A 396 67.91 2.25 -38.66
C LEU A 396 67.94 2.41 -37.12
N ARG A 397 68.93 3.11 -36.55
CA ARG A 397 68.94 3.46 -35.13
C ARG A 397 67.83 4.44 -34.77
N ALA A 398 67.59 5.45 -35.60
CA ALA A 398 66.50 6.41 -35.42
C ALA A 398 65.14 5.70 -35.46
N GLU A 399 64.89 4.87 -36.47
CA GLU A 399 63.67 4.04 -36.57
C GLU A 399 63.50 3.12 -35.36
N SER A 400 64.56 2.40 -34.95
CA SER A 400 64.54 1.55 -33.75
C SER A 400 64.19 2.33 -32.48
N SER A 401 64.76 3.54 -32.32
CA SER A 401 64.42 4.43 -31.19
C SER A 401 62.97 4.92 -31.22
N ALA A 402 62.42 5.19 -32.41
CA ALA A 402 61.03 5.60 -32.59
C ALA A 402 60.05 4.45 -32.30
N PHE A 403 60.37 3.23 -32.75
CA PHE A 403 59.63 2.02 -32.39
C PHE A 403 59.67 1.78 -30.87
N LYS A 404 60.84 1.92 -30.24
CA LYS A 404 60.97 1.81 -28.78
C LYS A 404 60.10 2.85 -28.05
N ALA A 405 60.15 4.11 -28.46
CA ALA A 405 59.33 5.16 -27.87
C ALA A 405 57.81 4.89 -28.03
N ARG A 406 57.39 4.30 -29.16
CA ARG A 406 56.00 3.87 -29.38
C ARG A 406 55.60 2.70 -28.47
N LEU A 407 56.47 1.71 -28.28
CA LEU A 407 56.25 0.59 -27.36
C LEU A 407 56.17 1.07 -25.90
N ASP A 408 57.06 1.98 -25.49
CA ASP A 408 57.04 2.59 -24.15
C ASP A 408 55.76 3.41 -23.91
N ALA A 409 55.25 4.08 -24.95
CA ALA A 409 53.96 4.78 -24.90
C ALA A 409 52.76 3.80 -24.77
N GLN A 410 52.74 2.73 -25.57
CA GLN A 410 51.71 1.69 -25.47
C GLN A 410 51.74 0.96 -24.12
N ALA A 411 52.91 0.68 -23.57
CA ALA A 411 53.06 0.07 -22.25
C ALA A 411 52.48 0.97 -21.14
N LYS A 412 52.66 2.29 -21.24
CA LYS A 412 52.04 3.28 -20.33
C LYS A 412 50.53 3.36 -20.50
N GLU A 413 50.02 3.29 -21.73
CA GLU A 413 48.57 3.27 -21.96
C GLU A 413 47.93 2.01 -21.39
N ILE A 414 48.52 0.83 -21.64
CA ILE A 414 48.08 -0.45 -21.08
C ILE A 414 48.09 -0.43 -19.54
N SER A 415 49.11 0.18 -18.91
CA SER A 415 49.16 0.28 -17.44
C SER A 415 48.06 1.20 -16.87
N GLN A 416 47.75 2.30 -17.55
CA GLN A 416 46.63 3.20 -17.19
C GLN A 416 45.26 2.52 -17.40
N GLN A 417 45.06 1.81 -18.52
CA GLN A 417 43.84 1.05 -18.78
C GLN A 417 43.65 -0.03 -17.70
N LYS A 418 44.71 -0.75 -17.32
CA LYS A 418 44.69 -1.74 -16.23
C LYS A 418 44.36 -1.15 -14.86
N GLN A 419 44.78 0.09 -14.56
CA GLN A 419 44.36 0.81 -13.36
C GLN A 419 42.87 1.15 -13.39
N ARG A 420 42.37 1.70 -14.51
CA ARG A 420 40.95 2.02 -14.69
C ARG A 420 40.05 0.79 -14.59
N ILE A 421 40.47 -0.35 -15.13
CA ILE A 421 39.73 -1.62 -15.00
C ILE A 421 39.59 -1.99 -13.51
N LYS A 422 40.67 -1.97 -12.73
CA LYS A 422 40.62 -2.23 -11.29
C LYS A 422 39.73 -1.26 -10.51
N GLU A 423 39.74 0.03 -10.86
CA GLU A 423 38.84 1.01 -10.27
C GLU A 423 37.36 0.75 -10.59
N LEU A 424 37.06 0.15 -11.74
CA LEU A 424 35.72 -0.25 -12.12
C LEU A 424 35.30 -1.56 -11.44
N GLU A 425 36.19 -2.56 -11.37
CA GLU A 425 36.00 -3.81 -10.62
C GLU A 425 35.67 -3.53 -9.14
N GLU A 426 36.39 -2.60 -8.49
CA GLU A 426 36.13 -2.22 -7.11
C GLU A 426 34.81 -1.45 -6.94
N LYS A 427 34.44 -0.59 -7.90
CA LYS A 427 33.14 0.10 -7.90
C LYS A 427 31.98 -0.89 -8.11
N GLU A 428 32.16 -1.90 -8.96
CA GLU A 428 31.21 -2.98 -9.16
C GLU A 428 31.06 -3.81 -7.88
N ARG A 429 32.18 -4.18 -7.22
CA ARG A 429 32.18 -4.88 -5.94
C ARG A 429 31.38 -4.13 -4.87
N VAL A 430 31.66 -2.84 -4.69
CA VAL A 430 30.93 -1.98 -3.73
C VAL A 430 29.47 -1.77 -4.13
N ALA A 431 29.15 -1.68 -5.43
CA ALA A 431 27.77 -1.60 -5.89
C ALA A 431 26.99 -2.90 -5.59
N ASN A 432 27.61 -4.06 -5.79
CA ASN A 432 27.02 -5.36 -5.48
C ASN A 432 26.78 -5.51 -3.97
N GLU A 433 27.74 -5.16 -3.12
CA GLU A 433 27.56 -5.15 -1.64
C GLU A 433 26.42 -4.22 -1.19
N ASN A 434 26.29 -3.05 -1.82
CA ASN A 434 25.17 -2.13 -1.54
C ASN A 434 23.82 -2.71 -1.99
N VAL A 435 23.77 -3.39 -3.13
CA VAL A 435 22.55 -4.06 -3.62
C VAL A 435 22.18 -5.23 -2.71
N GLU A 436 23.14 -6.03 -2.25
CA GLU A 436 22.92 -7.10 -1.28
C GLU A 436 22.36 -6.55 0.05
N GLY A 437 22.93 -5.46 0.57
CA GLY A 437 22.39 -4.75 1.73
C GLY A 437 20.94 -4.32 1.54
N LEU A 438 20.64 -3.64 0.42
CA LEU A 438 19.27 -3.22 0.09
C LEU A 438 18.31 -4.41 -0.07
N MET A 439 18.75 -5.54 -0.62
CA MET A 439 17.92 -6.76 -0.68
C MET A 439 17.60 -7.30 0.73
N THR A 440 18.54 -7.25 1.67
CA THR A 440 18.27 -7.66 3.07
C THR A 440 17.32 -6.72 3.79
N ASP A 441 17.43 -5.40 3.56
CA ASP A 441 16.50 -4.40 4.10
C ASP A 441 15.08 -4.56 3.51
N ILE A 442 14.97 -4.84 2.20
CA ILE A 442 13.69 -5.13 1.54
C ILE A 442 13.05 -6.38 2.14
N ALA A 443 13.79 -7.47 2.30
CA ALA A 443 13.26 -8.71 2.90
C ALA A 443 12.78 -8.49 4.35
N ALA A 444 13.51 -7.71 5.16
CA ALA A 444 13.10 -7.35 6.50
C ALA A 444 11.81 -6.50 6.52
N ALA A 445 11.69 -5.53 5.60
CA ALA A 445 10.49 -4.72 5.46
C ALA A 445 9.28 -5.54 4.97
N GLU A 446 9.48 -6.50 4.06
CA GLU A 446 8.44 -7.43 3.63
C GLU A 446 7.95 -8.32 4.79
N GLU A 447 8.86 -8.85 5.61
CA GLU A 447 8.50 -9.57 6.83
C GLU A 447 7.66 -8.69 7.78
N GLU A 448 8.07 -7.45 8.04
CA GLU A 448 7.29 -6.52 8.87
C GLU A 448 5.89 -6.27 8.27
N ILE A 449 5.79 -6.04 6.96
CA ILE A 449 4.50 -5.88 6.26
C ILE A 449 3.61 -7.13 6.46
N THR A 450 4.16 -8.34 6.41
CA THR A 450 3.36 -9.56 6.69
C THR A 450 2.90 -9.63 8.15
N ARG A 451 3.74 -9.24 9.12
CA ARG A 451 3.37 -9.20 10.55
C ARG A 451 2.25 -8.18 10.81
N TRP A 452 2.34 -6.98 10.23
CA TRP A 452 1.30 -5.96 10.32
C TRP A 452 -0.02 -6.38 9.66
N LYS A 453 0.04 -7.07 8.50
CA LYS A 453 -1.17 -7.63 7.85
C LYS A 453 -1.85 -8.66 8.74
N VAL A 454 -1.11 -9.63 9.29
CA VAL A 454 -1.66 -10.66 10.18
C VAL A 454 -2.26 -10.05 11.46
N ALA A 455 -1.61 -9.03 12.03
CA ALA A 455 -2.17 -8.30 13.18
C ALA A 455 -3.49 -7.59 12.83
N ALA A 456 -3.55 -6.89 11.70
CA ALA A 456 -4.77 -6.22 11.24
C ALA A 456 -5.92 -7.20 10.92
N GLU A 457 -5.61 -8.36 10.34
CA GLU A 457 -6.59 -9.43 10.11
C GLU A 457 -7.13 -10.01 11.43
N GLN A 458 -6.27 -10.17 12.45
CA GLN A 458 -6.68 -10.62 13.79
C GLN A 458 -7.55 -9.57 14.51
N GLU A 459 -7.19 -8.28 14.43
CA GLU A 459 -8.01 -7.19 14.98
C GLU A 459 -9.36 -7.07 14.27
N ALA A 460 -9.40 -7.22 12.94
CA ALA A 460 -10.65 -7.24 12.18
C ALA A 460 -11.54 -8.45 12.54
N ALA A 461 -10.95 -9.63 12.72
CA ALA A 461 -11.68 -10.83 13.15
C ALA A 461 -12.23 -10.68 14.59
N ALA A 462 -11.44 -10.10 15.50
CA ALA A 462 -11.88 -9.80 16.86
C ALA A 462 -13.02 -8.76 16.87
N GLY A 463 -12.91 -7.69 16.07
CA GLY A 463 -13.95 -6.69 15.88
C GLY A 463 -15.26 -7.30 15.34
N GLY A 464 -15.17 -8.19 14.35
CA GLY A 464 -16.33 -8.91 13.81
C GLY A 464 -17.00 -9.84 14.83
N ALA A 465 -16.23 -10.47 15.73
CA ALA A 465 -16.80 -11.28 16.82
C ALA A 465 -17.55 -10.42 17.84
N VAL A 466 -17.01 -9.25 18.20
CA VAL A 466 -17.70 -8.27 19.09
C VAL A 466 -18.96 -7.71 18.41
N GLU A 467 -18.92 -7.43 17.10
CA GLU A 467 -20.11 -6.98 16.37
C GLU A 467 -21.21 -8.05 16.40
N GLN A 468 -20.87 -9.33 16.17
CA GLN A 468 -21.83 -10.43 16.27
C GLN A 468 -22.43 -10.55 17.69
N GLU A 469 -21.61 -10.41 18.74
CA GLU A 469 -22.12 -10.40 20.11
C GLU A 469 -23.11 -9.25 20.34
N LEU A 470 -22.75 -8.03 19.95
CA LEU A 470 -23.65 -6.86 20.04
C LEU A 470 -24.93 -7.05 19.23
N GLN A 471 -24.87 -7.63 18.03
CA GLN A 471 -26.06 -7.97 17.24
C GLN A 471 -26.97 -8.97 17.97
N THR A 472 -26.40 -10.00 18.63
CA THR A 472 -27.20 -10.94 19.43
C THR A 472 -27.84 -10.26 20.65
N GLN A 473 -27.10 -9.42 21.38
CA GLN A 473 -27.62 -8.64 22.52
C GLN A 473 -28.77 -7.70 22.08
N ILE A 474 -28.60 -6.98 20.96
CA ILE A 474 -29.66 -6.14 20.37
C ILE A 474 -30.88 -6.97 19.98
N SER A 475 -30.69 -8.17 19.43
CA SER A 475 -31.80 -9.06 19.06
C SER A 475 -32.57 -9.57 20.30
N ALA A 476 -31.88 -9.88 21.39
CA ALA A 476 -32.48 -10.29 22.66
C ALA A 476 -33.27 -9.14 23.29
N LEU A 477 -32.67 -7.95 23.43
CA LEU A 477 -33.32 -6.76 23.98
C LEU A 477 -34.54 -6.33 23.14
N ARG A 478 -34.48 -6.45 21.80
CA ARG A 478 -35.64 -6.21 20.93
C ARG A 478 -36.78 -7.19 21.19
N LYS A 479 -36.46 -8.46 21.47
CA LYS A 479 -37.46 -9.47 21.81
C LYS A 479 -38.10 -9.18 23.18
N GLU A 480 -37.29 -8.92 24.21
CA GLU A 480 -37.79 -8.57 25.55
C GLU A 480 -38.68 -7.30 25.52
N LEU A 481 -38.30 -6.30 24.71
CA LEU A 481 -39.09 -5.10 24.48
C LEU A 481 -40.42 -5.39 23.78
N GLU A 482 -40.49 -6.41 22.92
CA GLU A 482 -41.72 -6.81 22.25
C GLU A 482 -42.61 -7.67 23.15
N ASP A 483 -42.03 -8.61 23.89
CA ASP A 483 -42.71 -9.43 24.90
C ASP A 483 -43.35 -8.53 25.99
N THR A 484 -42.65 -7.47 26.42
CA THR A 484 -43.18 -6.48 27.38
C THR A 484 -44.25 -5.56 26.78
N ARG A 485 -44.18 -5.21 25.48
CA ARG A 485 -45.29 -4.51 24.79
C ARG A 485 -46.54 -5.37 24.71
N GLN A 486 -46.41 -6.65 24.35
CA GLN A 486 -47.54 -7.57 24.30
C GLN A 486 -48.20 -7.71 25.68
N ALA A 487 -47.40 -7.86 26.74
CA ALA A 487 -47.90 -7.85 28.12
C ALA A 487 -48.59 -6.54 28.51
N MET A 488 -48.09 -5.37 28.06
CA MET A 488 -48.75 -4.07 28.28
C MET A 488 -50.12 -4.01 27.57
N VAL A 489 -50.21 -4.44 26.31
CA VAL A 489 -51.48 -4.47 25.55
C VAL A 489 -52.49 -5.41 26.21
N GLU A 490 -52.06 -6.56 26.71
CA GLU A 490 -52.94 -7.45 27.49
C GLU A 490 -53.47 -6.77 28.76
N LEU A 491 -52.62 -6.05 29.50
CA LEU A 491 -53.01 -5.33 30.71
C LEU A 491 -53.96 -4.16 30.40
N GLU A 492 -53.74 -3.44 29.29
CA GLU A 492 -54.63 -2.39 28.81
C GLU A 492 -56.01 -2.96 28.44
N ASN A 493 -56.06 -4.11 27.77
CA ASN A 493 -57.33 -4.78 27.45
C ASN A 493 -58.05 -5.29 28.73
N LYS A 494 -57.30 -5.82 29.71
CA LYS A 494 -57.84 -6.20 31.03
C LYS A 494 -58.35 -4.99 31.81
N LEU A 495 -57.74 -3.81 31.63
CA LEU A 495 -58.17 -2.55 32.23
C LEU A 495 -59.46 -2.03 31.56
N LYS A 496 -59.50 -1.96 30.23
CA LYS A 496 -60.72 -1.60 29.46
C LYS A 496 -61.93 -2.45 29.83
N PHE A 497 -61.76 -3.78 29.91
CA PHE A 497 -62.83 -4.67 30.38
C PHE A 497 -63.29 -4.33 31.81
N LYS A 498 -62.38 -4.01 32.73
CA LYS A 498 -62.74 -3.57 34.09
C LYS A 498 -63.47 -2.22 34.08
N GLU A 499 -63.06 -1.27 33.24
CA GLU A 499 -63.74 0.01 33.07
C GLU A 499 -65.16 -0.16 32.53
N GLU A 500 -65.35 -1.02 31.51
CA GLU A 500 -66.66 -1.37 30.96
C GLU A 500 -67.56 -2.04 32.01
N THR A 501 -67.05 -3.01 32.78
CA THR A 501 -67.82 -3.64 33.87
C THR A 501 -68.17 -2.65 34.99
N ALA A 502 -67.28 -1.71 35.31
CA ALA A 502 -67.55 -0.64 36.28
C ALA A 502 -68.60 0.36 35.75
N ALA A 503 -68.53 0.74 34.48
CA ALA A 503 -69.53 1.59 33.82
C ALA A 503 -70.91 0.91 33.78
N ALA A 504 -70.97 -0.38 33.47
CA ALA A 504 -72.20 -1.17 33.51
C ALA A 504 -72.77 -1.27 34.93
N ALA A 505 -71.93 -1.48 35.95
CA ALA A 505 -72.35 -1.50 37.35
C ALA A 505 -72.87 -0.13 37.83
N MET A 506 -72.24 0.97 37.43
CA MET A 506 -72.74 2.33 37.71
C MET A 506 -74.08 2.59 37.02
N ALA A 507 -74.23 2.23 35.73
CA ALA A 507 -75.49 2.37 35.02
C ALA A 507 -76.63 1.53 35.64
N ALA A 508 -76.32 0.31 36.09
CA ALA A 508 -77.27 -0.54 36.81
C ALA A 508 -77.68 0.06 38.17
N ARG A 509 -76.73 0.64 38.91
CA ARG A 509 -77.02 1.38 40.15
C ARG A 509 -77.90 2.59 39.90
N ASP A 510 -77.60 3.40 38.89
CA ASP A 510 -78.40 4.57 38.51
C ASP A 510 -79.83 4.19 38.13
N ALA A 511 -80.00 3.07 37.42
CA ALA A 511 -81.32 2.52 37.10
C ALA A 511 -82.07 2.05 38.36
N ALA A 512 -81.37 1.40 39.30
CA ALA A 512 -81.94 1.00 40.59
C ALA A 512 -82.33 2.21 41.46
N GLU A 513 -81.51 3.26 41.54
CA GLU A 513 -81.85 4.49 42.25
C GLU A 513 -83.05 5.21 41.62
N LYS A 514 -83.15 5.25 40.28
CA LYS A 514 -84.34 5.78 39.58
C LYS A 514 -85.59 4.96 39.89
N SER A 515 -85.48 3.63 39.91
CA SER A 515 -86.57 2.72 40.29
C SER A 515 -87.02 2.93 41.74
N LEU A 516 -86.08 3.06 42.67
CA LEU A 516 -86.35 3.32 44.08
C LEU A 516 -87.08 4.66 44.28
N ARG A 517 -86.62 5.75 43.65
CA ARG A 517 -87.30 7.06 43.72
C ARG A 517 -88.73 7.01 43.17
N LEU A 518 -88.99 6.21 42.13
CA LEU A 518 -90.35 5.96 41.62
C LEU A 518 -91.20 5.14 42.59
N ALA A 519 -90.61 4.18 43.31
CA ALA A 519 -91.28 3.41 44.35
C ALA A 519 -91.63 4.30 45.56
N ASP A 520 -90.70 5.15 46.01
CA ASP A 520 -90.93 6.11 47.09
C ASP A 520 -92.04 7.11 46.74
N LEU A 521 -92.06 7.63 45.52
CA LEU A 521 -93.13 8.53 45.04
C LEU A 521 -94.50 7.82 44.94
N ARG A 522 -94.52 6.51 44.64
CA ARG A 522 -95.75 5.71 44.70
C ARG A 522 -96.16 5.49 46.17
N ALA A 523 -95.21 5.25 47.06
CA ALA A 523 -95.45 5.05 48.48
C ALA A 523 -95.93 6.32 49.19
N THR A 524 -95.44 7.52 48.84
CA THR A 524 -95.99 8.78 49.36
C THR A 524 -97.44 8.97 48.91
N ARG A 525 -97.74 8.82 47.62
CA ARG A 525 -99.12 8.92 47.09
C ARG A 525 -100.08 7.90 47.71
N LEU A 526 -99.60 6.69 47.97
CA LEU A 526 -100.39 5.67 48.67
C LEU A 526 -100.61 6.03 50.13
N ARG A 527 -99.62 6.61 50.83
CA ARG A 527 -99.77 7.14 52.19
C ARG A 527 -100.75 8.31 52.24
N GLU A 528 -100.60 9.31 51.38
CA GLU A 528 -101.55 10.44 51.25
C GLU A 528 -102.99 9.93 51.04
N ARG A 529 -103.17 8.89 50.22
CA ARG A 529 -104.49 8.27 49.98
C ARG A 529 -105.00 7.45 51.16
N LEU A 530 -104.12 6.79 51.92
CA LEU A 530 -104.48 6.10 53.17
C LEU A 530 -104.83 7.09 54.29
N GLU A 531 -104.08 8.18 54.40
CA GLU A 531 -104.35 9.29 55.33
C GLU A 531 -105.71 9.94 55.01
N GLU A 532 -106.01 10.20 53.73
CA GLU A 532 -107.33 10.71 53.30
C GLU A 532 -108.46 9.70 53.57
N LEU A 533 -108.26 8.40 53.33
CA LEU A 533 -109.24 7.37 53.70
C LEU A 533 -109.42 7.22 55.22
N THR A 534 -108.36 7.45 56.00
CA THR A 534 -108.41 7.43 57.47
C THR A 534 -109.15 8.65 57.99
N ARG A 535 -108.88 9.83 57.44
CA ARG A 535 -109.62 11.08 57.69
C ARG A 535 -111.11 10.93 57.39
N GLN A 536 -111.45 10.27 56.27
CA GLN A 536 -112.84 9.93 55.95
C GLN A 536 -113.45 8.97 56.98
N LEU A 537 -112.71 7.95 57.43
CA LEU A 537 -113.13 7.05 58.50
C LEU A 537 -113.38 7.79 59.83
N GLU A 538 -112.50 8.70 60.23
CA GLU A 538 -112.66 9.56 61.41
C GLU A 538 -113.85 10.53 61.27
N GLU A 539 -114.13 11.05 60.07
CA GLU A 539 -115.34 11.82 59.75
C GLU A 539 -116.62 10.96 59.82
N TYR A 540 -116.55 9.67 59.48
CA TYR A 540 -117.66 8.73 59.65
C TYR A 540 -117.88 8.34 61.12
N ASP A 541 -116.82 8.08 61.89
CA ASP A 541 -116.90 7.76 63.33
C ASP A 541 -117.36 8.98 64.15
N SER A 542 -116.91 10.20 63.83
CA SER A 542 -117.37 11.42 64.51
C SER A 542 -118.79 11.85 64.11
N ARG A 543 -119.31 11.40 62.96
CA ARG A 543 -120.76 11.38 62.66
C ARG A 543 -121.48 10.17 63.26
N GLY A 544 -120.75 9.20 63.81
CA GLY A 544 -121.21 7.86 64.15
C GLY A 544 -121.85 7.69 65.52
N GLU A 545 -121.72 8.64 66.45
CA GLU A 545 -122.34 8.52 67.79
C GLU A 545 -123.87 8.69 67.80
N THR A 546 -124.50 9.00 66.67
CA THR A 546 -125.96 8.91 66.51
C THR A 546 -126.39 8.23 65.20
N THR A 547 -126.25 6.89 65.11
CA THR A 547 -127.39 5.98 64.86
C THR A 547 -126.96 4.51 64.93
N ASN A 548 -127.76 3.73 65.66
CA ASN A 548 -127.64 2.30 65.88
C ASN A 548 -128.03 1.47 64.62
N ARG A 549 -127.37 0.30 64.44
CA ARG A 549 -127.81 -0.95 63.77
C ARG A 549 -127.13 -1.41 62.47
N ASN A 550 -126.75 -2.69 62.56
CA ASN A 550 -126.83 -3.75 61.54
C ASN A 550 -125.83 -3.79 60.38
N SER A 551 -124.99 -4.84 60.40
CA SER A 551 -125.04 -5.98 59.46
C SER A 551 -123.63 -6.46 59.09
N HIS A 552 -123.40 -7.74 59.38
CA HIS A 552 -122.20 -8.50 59.02
C HIS A 552 -121.76 -8.33 57.55
N ARG A 553 -120.44 -8.33 57.34
CA ARG A 553 -119.74 -9.29 56.48
C ARG A 553 -118.24 -9.30 56.80
N TYR A 554 -117.75 -10.39 57.39
CA TYR A 554 -116.33 -10.73 57.29
C TYR A 554 -116.04 -11.04 55.82
N ILE A 555 -115.30 -10.16 55.14
CA ILE A 555 -114.73 -10.47 53.82
C ILE A 555 -113.28 -10.84 54.05
N CYS A 556 -113.01 -12.14 53.90
CA CYS A 556 -111.67 -12.70 53.85
C CYS A 556 -110.89 -12.07 52.68
N TRP A 557 -109.73 -11.49 52.98
CA TRP A 557 -108.84 -10.93 51.96
C TRP A 557 -108.04 -12.08 51.31
N PRO A 558 -108.08 -12.29 49.98
CA PRO A 558 -107.33 -13.37 49.35
C PRO A 558 -105.82 -13.04 49.31
N TRP A 559 -105.04 -13.73 50.14
CA TRP A 559 -103.57 -13.74 50.04
C TRP A 559 -103.16 -14.57 48.81
N GLN A 560 -103.01 -13.92 47.65
CA GLN A 560 -102.57 -14.60 46.43
C GLN A 560 -101.68 -13.77 45.50
N TRP A 561 -101.11 -12.65 45.98
CA TRP A 561 -100.22 -11.77 45.20
C TRP A 561 -98.83 -11.51 45.83
N LEU A 562 -98.46 -12.28 46.86
CA LEU A 562 -97.03 -12.49 47.13
C LEU A 562 -96.54 -13.62 46.22
N GLY A 563 -95.90 -13.24 45.10
CA GLY A 563 -95.16 -14.14 44.22
C GLY A 563 -93.87 -14.70 44.84
N LEU A 564 -93.89 -15.00 46.14
CA LEU A 564 -92.80 -15.65 46.86
C LEU A 564 -92.98 -17.17 46.79
N ASN A 565 -92.58 -17.74 45.65
CA ASN A 565 -92.19 -19.15 45.65
C ASN A 565 -90.83 -19.25 46.34
N SER A 566 -90.78 -19.93 47.48
CA SER A 566 -89.55 -20.24 48.21
C SER A 566 -89.74 -21.58 48.91
N VAL A 567 -88.65 -22.36 49.00
CA VAL A 567 -88.57 -23.74 49.55
C VAL A 567 -89.10 -24.79 48.54
N ARG A 568 -88.34 -25.82 48.10
CA ARG A 568 -87.15 -26.49 48.69
C ARG A 568 -86.19 -27.08 47.63
N TYR A 569 -84.93 -27.29 48.05
CA TYR A 569 -83.87 -28.19 47.53
C TYR A 569 -84.36 -29.48 46.82
N GLN A 570 -83.62 -30.15 45.90
CA GLN A 570 -82.19 -30.51 46.00
C GLN A 570 -81.57 -31.03 44.67
N GLN A 571 -80.39 -30.49 44.29
CA GLN A 571 -79.17 -31.16 43.73
C GLN A 571 -79.19 -32.12 42.50
N ALA A 572 -78.19 -31.91 41.61
CA ALA A 572 -77.68 -32.81 40.54
C ALA A 572 -78.62 -33.07 39.33
N ASP A 573 -78.18 -33.24 38.08
CA ASP A 573 -76.89 -32.97 37.39
C ASP A 573 -77.16 -33.02 35.85
N ILE A 574 -76.15 -32.77 35.00
CA ILE A 574 -76.05 -33.28 33.60
C ILE A 574 -77.01 -32.69 32.53
N GLN A 575 -76.43 -31.79 31.70
CA GLN A 575 -76.25 -31.93 30.23
C GLN A 575 -77.39 -31.64 29.22
N GLU A 576 -76.96 -31.03 28.10
CA GLU A 576 -77.60 -30.87 26.76
C GLU A 576 -78.88 -30.00 26.62
N ASN A 577 -79.19 -29.40 25.45
CA ASN A 577 -78.37 -28.71 24.42
C ASN A 577 -79.32 -28.00 23.42
N SER A 578 -79.03 -26.75 23.03
CA SER A 578 -79.50 -26.08 21.78
C SER A 578 -79.02 -24.61 21.84
N ASN A 579 -78.07 -24.17 21.01
CA ASN A 579 -78.25 -23.73 19.60
C ASN A 579 -79.20 -22.51 19.53
N GLU A 580 -78.89 -21.36 18.90
CA GLU A 580 -77.91 -20.97 17.86
C GLU A 580 -77.39 -19.53 18.20
N MET A 581 -76.16 -19.09 17.90
CA MET A 581 -75.64 -18.79 16.55
C MET A 581 -74.11 -18.92 16.45
N GLU A 582 -73.71 -19.75 15.49
CA GLU A 582 -72.63 -19.59 14.51
C GLU A 582 -71.20 -19.17 14.92
N LEU A 583 -70.28 -20.10 14.65
CA LEU A 583 -68.82 -19.97 14.69
C LEU A 583 -68.23 -19.72 13.29
N SER A 584 -67.23 -18.85 13.19
CA SER A 584 -66.12 -18.90 12.22
C SER A 584 -65.13 -17.77 12.56
N GLU A 585 -63.81 -17.89 12.50
CA GLU A 585 -62.91 -19.02 12.21
C GLU A 585 -61.52 -18.76 12.90
N PRO A 586 -60.52 -19.66 12.86
CA PRO A 586 -59.35 -19.61 13.75
C PRO A 586 -58.16 -18.76 13.26
N LEU A 587 -57.20 -18.58 14.17
CA LEU A 587 -55.88 -17.99 13.94
C LEU A 587 -55.05 -18.75 12.87
N ILE A 588 -54.46 -17.97 11.96
CA ILE A 588 -53.07 -18.11 11.51
C ILE A 588 -52.41 -16.74 11.75
#